data_AF-I2GPJ4-F1
#
_entry.id   AF-I2GPJ4-F1
#
_cell.length_a   1.000
_cell.length_b   1.000
_cell.length_c   1.000
_cell.angle_alpha   90.00
_cell.angle_beta   90.00
_cell.angle_gamma   90.00
#
_symmetry.space_group_name_H-M   'P 1'
#
loop_
_entity.id
_entity.type
_entity.pdbx_description
1 polymer ?
#
loop_
_entity_poly.entity_id
_entity_poly.type
_entity_poly.pdbx_seq_one_letter_code
_entity_poly.pdbx_strand_id
1 'polypeptide(L)'
;MQKKVLAIAMIAMSSFAFVSCNKDDDQPAAPQTLYERLGGKNAISAVVDQFIANVAADPKMKRTFQPLLDDVAKGNTARVTSLRNNLIDQIGQASGGPEKYMGKDMVTAHKGMKITDDEFNSLVADLVASLNKFSVPSKEQGELLSVLGGLKGQIVNQ
;
A
#
# COMPACT_ATOMS: atom_id res chain seq x y z
N MET A 1 -45.96 -13.94 81.41
CA MET A 1 -45.59 -15.39 81.39
C MET A 1 -44.64 -15.60 80.22
N GLN A 2 -43.33 -15.69 80.49
CA GLN A 2 -42.51 -16.91 80.53
C GLN A 2 -41.91 -17.34 79.17
N LYS A 3 -40.57 -17.12 79.08
CA LYS A 3 -39.48 -18.02 78.62
C LYS A 3 -39.58 -18.59 77.18
N LYS A 4 -38.55 -18.48 76.32
CA LYS A 4 -37.23 -19.16 76.34
C LYS A 4 -36.32 -18.42 75.32
N VAL A 5 -35.14 -17.86 75.63
CA VAL A 5 -33.77 -18.44 75.74
C VAL A 5 -33.31 -19.30 74.56
N LEU A 6 -32.03 -19.09 74.18
CA LEU A 6 -31.10 -19.85 73.31
C LEU A 6 -31.10 -19.44 71.82
N ALA A 7 -30.01 -19.30 71.06
CA ALA A 7 -28.57 -19.05 71.26
C ALA A 7 -27.95 -18.99 69.84
N ILE A 8 -26.92 -18.16 69.65
CA ILE A 8 -25.70 -18.38 68.84
C ILE A 8 -25.88 -18.70 67.34
N ALA A 9 -25.39 -17.81 66.46
CA ALA A 9 -24.17 -18.07 65.69
C ALA A 9 -23.79 -16.83 64.87
N MET A 10 -22.62 -16.26 65.17
CA MET A 10 -21.95 -15.30 64.31
C MET A 10 -21.53 -15.99 63.02
N ILE A 11 -22.03 -15.52 61.87
CA ILE A 11 -21.39 -15.77 60.58
C ILE A 11 -20.90 -14.41 60.09
N ALA A 12 -19.62 -14.14 60.33
CA ALA A 12 -18.91 -13.08 59.65
C ALA A 12 -18.74 -13.50 58.19
N MET A 13 -19.62 -13.02 57.30
CA MET A 13 -19.38 -13.09 55.86
C MET A 13 -18.36 -12.01 55.50
N SER A 14 -17.10 -12.43 55.44
CA SER A 14 -15.99 -11.64 54.95
C SER A 14 -16.24 -11.19 53.51
N SER A 15 -16.36 -9.88 53.35
CA SER A 15 -16.39 -9.18 52.08
C SER A 15 -15.06 -9.38 51.33
N PHE A 16 -15.04 -10.25 50.32
CA PHE A 16 -13.98 -10.23 49.30
C PHE A 16 -14.51 -9.48 48.07
N ALA A 17 -14.29 -8.17 48.05
CA ALA A 17 -14.36 -7.41 46.82
C ALA A 17 -13.03 -7.62 46.06
N PHE A 18 -13.00 -8.57 45.14
CA PHE A 18 -11.96 -8.60 44.11
C PHE A 18 -12.23 -7.46 43.13
N VAL A 19 -11.68 -6.28 43.40
CA VAL A 19 -11.44 -5.27 42.37
C VAL A 19 -10.35 -5.85 41.47
N SER A 20 -10.76 -6.47 40.37
CA SER A 20 -9.87 -6.73 39.24
C SER A 20 -9.66 -5.41 38.53
N CYS A 21 -8.62 -4.67 38.92
CA CYS A 21 -8.04 -3.65 38.04
C CYS A 21 -7.31 -4.39 36.92
N ASN A 22 -8.01 -4.79 35.86
CA ASN A 22 -7.33 -5.06 34.59
C ASN A 22 -6.83 -3.70 34.08
N LYS A 23 -5.54 -3.42 34.32
CA LYS A 23 -4.76 -2.40 33.62
C LYS A 23 -3.93 -3.09 32.53
N ASP A 24 -4.61 -3.82 31.66
CA ASP A 24 -4.10 -4.34 30.39
C ASP A 24 -5.22 -3.91 29.42
N ASP A 25 -5.10 -2.91 28.53
CA ASP A 25 -4.17 -2.81 27.42
C ASP A 25 -4.16 -1.35 26.90
N ASP A 26 -3.21 -0.52 27.32
CA ASP A 26 -2.89 0.77 26.66
C ASP A 26 -1.61 0.61 25.83
N GLN A 27 -1.45 -0.54 25.16
CA GLN A 27 -0.41 -0.68 24.14
C GLN A 27 -0.92 0.01 22.88
N PRO A 28 -0.25 1.07 22.38
CA PRO A 28 -0.63 1.69 21.12
C PRO A 28 -0.67 0.61 20.04
N ALA A 29 -1.77 0.53 19.29
CA ALA A 29 -1.84 -0.34 18.12
C ALA A 29 -0.60 -0.10 17.25
N ALA A 30 0.00 -1.18 16.76
CA ALA A 30 1.16 -1.08 15.88
C ALA A 30 0.85 -0.08 14.75
N PRO A 31 1.79 0.83 14.39
CA PRO A 31 1.52 1.84 13.39
C PRO A 31 1.12 1.17 12.07
N GLN A 32 0.00 1.63 11.50
CA GLN A 32 -0.49 1.13 10.22
C GLN A 32 0.59 1.25 9.14
N THR A 33 0.69 0.21 8.34
CA THR A 33 1.56 0.16 7.16
C THR A 33 1.15 1.24 6.14
N LEU A 34 2.08 1.65 5.27
CA LEU A 34 1.73 2.57 4.18
C LEU A 34 0.63 1.96 3.29
N TYR A 35 0.66 0.65 3.05
CA TYR A 35 -0.35 -0.09 2.30
C TYR A 35 -1.76 0.10 2.87
N GLU A 36 -1.92 -0.03 4.19
CA GLU A 36 -3.21 0.18 4.86
C GLU A 36 -3.67 1.63 4.74
N ARG A 37 -2.75 2.59 4.92
CA ARG A 37 -3.07 4.02 4.79
C ARG A 37 -3.39 4.44 3.35
N LEU A 38 -2.84 3.74 2.36
CA LEU A 38 -3.19 3.89 0.94
C LEU A 38 -4.55 3.27 0.58
N GLY A 39 -5.19 2.54 1.49
CA GLY A 39 -6.49 1.89 1.25
C GLY A 39 -6.38 0.48 0.66
N GLY A 40 -5.20 -0.13 0.70
CA GLY A 40 -4.93 -1.48 0.24
C GLY A 40 -5.12 -1.70 -1.27
N LYS A 41 -5.18 -2.98 -1.67
CA LYS A 41 -5.13 -3.41 -3.07
C LYS A 41 -6.13 -2.72 -3.99
N ASN A 42 -7.36 -2.51 -3.54
CA ASN A 42 -8.39 -1.91 -4.40
C ASN A 42 -8.08 -0.44 -4.72
N ALA A 43 -7.66 0.34 -3.72
CA ALA A 43 -7.26 1.73 -3.91
C ALA A 43 -5.97 1.82 -4.74
N ILE A 44 -4.97 0.98 -4.45
CA ILE A 44 -3.73 0.88 -5.23
C ILE A 44 -4.04 0.53 -6.69
N SER A 45 -4.95 -0.42 -6.93
CA SER A 45 -5.36 -0.81 -8.29
C SER A 45 -5.95 0.37 -9.05
N ALA A 46 -6.81 1.16 -8.43
CA ALA A 46 -7.40 2.35 -9.05
C ALA A 46 -6.34 3.41 -9.40
N VAL A 47 -5.38 3.64 -8.49
CA VAL A 47 -4.23 4.53 -8.76
C VAL A 47 -3.39 4.00 -9.93
N VAL A 48 -3.11 2.69 -9.99
CA VAL A 48 -2.34 2.09 -11.09
C VAL A 48 -3.09 2.20 -12.42
N ASP A 49 -4.40 1.96 -12.43
CA ASP A 49 -5.21 2.09 -13.64
C ASP A 49 -5.16 3.49 -14.23
N GLN A 50 -5.34 4.49 -13.37
CA GLN A 50 -5.26 5.88 -13.79
C GLN A 50 -3.83 6.28 -14.17
N PHE A 51 -2.82 5.76 -13.48
CA PHE A 51 -1.42 6.00 -13.82
C PHE A 51 -1.08 5.46 -15.22
N ILE A 52 -1.50 4.24 -15.55
CA ILE A 52 -1.33 3.68 -16.90
C ILE A 52 -2.04 4.54 -17.95
N ALA A 53 -3.24 5.05 -17.64
CA ALA A 53 -3.95 5.96 -18.53
C ALA A 53 -3.20 7.28 -18.75
N ASN A 54 -2.59 7.85 -17.71
CA ASN A 54 -1.76 9.06 -17.82
C ASN A 54 -0.56 8.81 -18.73
N VAL A 55 0.19 7.72 -18.48
CA VAL A 55 1.37 7.33 -19.27
C VAL A 55 1.02 7.09 -20.73
N ALA A 56 -0.13 6.48 -21.00
CA ALA A 56 -0.60 6.24 -22.37
C ALA A 56 -0.92 7.56 -23.12
N ALA A 57 -1.28 8.62 -22.38
CA ALA A 57 -1.61 9.93 -22.94
C ALA A 57 -0.40 10.89 -23.01
N ASP A 58 0.69 10.63 -22.28
CA ASP A 58 1.88 11.50 -22.23
C ASP A 58 2.76 11.37 -23.50
N PRO A 59 2.92 12.44 -24.29
CA PRO A 59 3.82 12.45 -25.45
C PRO A 59 5.28 12.12 -25.11
N LYS A 60 5.75 12.45 -23.89
CA LYS A 60 7.13 12.13 -23.45
C LYS A 60 7.33 10.64 -23.22
N MET A 61 6.27 9.92 -22.89
CA MET A 61 6.32 8.47 -22.66
C MET A 61 6.19 7.63 -23.95
N LYS A 62 5.84 8.27 -25.06
CA LYS A 62 5.53 7.60 -26.33
C LYS A 62 6.66 6.70 -26.82
N ARG A 63 7.92 7.15 -26.77
CA ARG A 63 9.07 6.33 -27.21
C ARG A 63 9.16 5.00 -26.44
N THR A 64 8.99 5.06 -25.12
CA THR A 64 9.13 3.91 -24.23
C THR A 64 7.94 2.96 -24.30
N PHE A 65 6.72 3.50 -24.45
CA PHE A 65 5.48 2.71 -24.36
C PHE A 65 4.79 2.42 -25.70
N GLN A 66 5.24 2.99 -26.83
CA GLN A 66 4.63 2.73 -28.14
C GLN A 66 4.48 1.23 -28.47
N PRO A 67 5.48 0.36 -28.24
CA PRO A 67 5.31 -1.06 -28.50
C PRO A 67 4.19 -1.71 -27.69
N LEU A 68 3.90 -1.19 -26.50
CA LEU A 68 2.78 -1.66 -25.67
C LEU A 68 1.44 -1.12 -26.19
N LEU A 69 1.40 0.16 -26.58
CA LEU A 69 0.21 0.80 -27.16
C LEU A 69 -0.18 0.15 -28.49
N ASP A 70 0.80 -0.23 -29.32
CA ASP A 70 0.57 -0.92 -30.60
C ASP A 70 -0.07 -2.30 -30.38
N ASP A 71 0.33 -3.04 -29.34
CA ASP A 71 -0.29 -4.32 -29.00
C ASP A 71 -1.76 -4.12 -28.61
N VAL A 72 -2.04 -3.12 -27.76
CA VAL A 72 -3.40 -2.79 -27.35
C VAL A 72 -4.26 -2.37 -28.55
N ALA A 73 -3.72 -1.56 -29.46
CA ALA A 73 -4.40 -1.14 -30.69
C ALA A 73 -4.76 -2.32 -31.62
N LYS A 74 -4.00 -3.43 -31.54
CA LYS A 74 -4.28 -4.69 -32.25
C LYS A 74 -5.21 -5.62 -31.47
N GLY A 75 -5.74 -5.19 -30.33
CA GLY A 75 -6.58 -6.00 -29.44
C GLY A 75 -5.81 -6.97 -28.54
N ASN A 76 -4.49 -6.90 -28.48
CA ASN A 76 -3.67 -7.72 -27.59
C ASN A 76 -3.39 -6.99 -26.27
N THR A 77 -4.14 -7.35 -25.22
CA THR A 77 -4.03 -6.71 -23.90
C THR A 77 -3.17 -7.49 -22.90
N ALA A 78 -2.57 -8.62 -23.30
CA ALA A 78 -1.86 -9.50 -22.37
C ALA A 78 -0.68 -8.80 -21.69
N ARG A 79 0.11 -8.04 -22.46
CA ARG A 79 1.28 -7.33 -21.93
C ARG A 79 0.91 -6.16 -21.02
N VAL A 80 -0.12 -5.38 -21.37
CA VAL A 80 -0.55 -4.25 -20.51
C VAL A 80 -1.19 -4.77 -19.21
N THR A 81 -1.90 -5.89 -19.27
CA THR A 81 -2.45 -6.57 -18.09
C THR A 81 -1.34 -7.07 -17.18
N SER A 82 -0.29 -7.67 -17.74
CA SER A 82 0.88 -8.10 -16.98
C SER A 82 1.62 -6.91 -16.34
N LEU A 83 1.80 -5.80 -17.08
CA LEU A 83 2.39 -4.57 -16.54
C LEU A 83 1.56 -4.03 -15.36
N ARG A 84 0.25 -3.92 -15.53
CA ARG A 84 -0.69 -3.47 -14.49
C ARG A 84 -0.56 -4.29 -13.21
N ASN A 85 -0.59 -5.62 -13.33
CA ASN A 85 -0.51 -6.49 -12.16
C ASN A 85 0.87 -6.40 -11.49
N ASN A 86 1.95 -6.32 -12.27
CA ASN A 86 3.31 -6.11 -11.75
C ASN A 86 3.43 -4.79 -10.97
N LEU A 87 2.81 -3.70 -11.45
CA LEU A 87 2.80 -2.41 -10.75
C LEU A 87 2.01 -2.48 -9.44
N ILE A 88 0.85 -3.14 -9.44
CA ILE A 88 0.06 -3.36 -8.22
C ILE A 88 0.85 -4.18 -7.19
N ASP A 89 1.46 -5.28 -7.63
CA ASP A 89 2.23 -6.15 -6.73
C ASP A 89 3.49 -5.44 -6.21
N GLN A 90 4.15 -4.64 -7.06
CA GLN A 90 5.31 -3.85 -6.67
C GLN A 90 4.94 -2.79 -5.63
N ILE A 91 3.88 -2.00 -5.87
CA ILE A 91 3.42 -0.98 -4.92
C ILE A 91 2.91 -1.62 -3.63
N GLY A 92 2.14 -2.71 -3.74
CA GLY A 92 1.63 -3.48 -2.61
C GLY A 92 2.78 -3.96 -1.71
N GLN A 93 3.75 -4.70 -2.28
CA GLN A 93 4.91 -5.18 -1.53
C GLN A 93 5.72 -4.01 -0.94
N ALA A 94 6.00 -2.98 -1.73
CA ALA A 94 6.86 -1.86 -1.34
C ALA A 94 6.24 -0.98 -0.25
N SER A 95 4.92 -0.95 -0.15
CA SER A 95 4.17 -0.23 0.90
C SER A 95 3.89 -1.07 2.16
N GLY A 96 4.38 -2.32 2.22
CA GLY A 96 4.20 -3.23 3.35
C GLY A 96 2.94 -4.08 3.29
N GLY A 97 2.31 -4.19 2.12
CA GLY A 97 1.16 -5.05 1.86
C GLY A 97 1.52 -6.53 1.70
N PRO A 98 0.51 -7.41 1.61
CA PRO A 98 0.69 -8.85 1.47
C PRO A 98 1.12 -9.28 0.05
N GLU A 99 1.02 -8.39 -0.95
CA GLU A 99 1.44 -8.67 -2.31
C GLU A 99 2.93 -9.04 -2.40
N LYS A 100 3.25 -9.88 -3.38
CA LYS A 100 4.63 -10.27 -3.70
C LYS A 100 4.90 -9.98 -5.16
N TYR A 101 5.87 -9.10 -5.41
CA TYR A 101 6.38 -8.83 -6.73
C TYR A 101 7.19 -10.02 -7.23
N MET A 102 6.66 -10.72 -8.22
CA MET A 102 7.29 -11.88 -8.87
C MET A 102 7.79 -11.57 -10.28
N GLY A 103 7.79 -10.28 -10.65
CA GLY A 103 8.32 -9.82 -11.94
C GLY A 103 9.84 -9.87 -12.00
N LYS A 104 10.38 -9.39 -13.12
CA LYS A 104 11.83 -9.24 -13.32
C LYS A 104 12.39 -8.19 -12.36
N ASP A 105 13.64 -8.34 -11.93
CA ASP A 105 14.33 -7.23 -11.27
C ASP A 105 14.38 -5.99 -12.18
N MET A 106 14.52 -4.80 -11.59
CA MET A 106 14.41 -3.55 -12.34
C MET A 106 15.48 -3.42 -13.43
N VAL A 107 16.70 -3.91 -13.22
CA VAL A 107 17.75 -3.87 -14.25
C VAL A 107 17.34 -4.74 -15.43
N THR A 108 16.96 -6.00 -15.20
CA THR A 108 16.54 -6.93 -16.25
C THR A 108 15.26 -6.49 -16.95
N ALA A 109 14.32 -5.88 -16.23
CA ALA A 109 13.08 -5.37 -16.79
C ALA A 109 13.31 -4.20 -17.76
N HIS A 110 14.31 -3.35 -17.48
CA HIS A 110 14.54 -2.10 -18.20
C HIS A 110 15.79 -2.10 -19.11
N LYS A 111 16.53 -3.22 -19.14
CA LYS A 111 17.75 -3.39 -19.92
C LYS A 111 17.57 -3.05 -21.41
N GLY A 112 18.46 -2.23 -21.94
CA GLY A 112 18.51 -1.84 -23.35
C GLY A 112 17.43 -0.85 -23.78
N MET A 113 16.55 -0.41 -22.86
CA MET A 113 15.51 0.57 -23.18
C MET A 113 16.05 2.00 -23.20
N LYS A 114 17.24 2.24 -22.61
CA LYS A 114 17.90 3.55 -22.53
C LYS A 114 16.94 4.62 -22.02
N ILE A 115 16.26 4.34 -20.90
CA ILE A 115 15.37 5.31 -20.26
C ILE A 115 16.22 6.49 -19.80
N THR A 116 15.79 7.69 -20.17
CA THR A 116 16.43 8.95 -19.78
C THR A 116 15.91 9.45 -18.42
N ASP A 117 16.66 10.36 -17.80
CA ASP A 117 16.18 11.07 -16.61
C ASP A 117 14.87 11.82 -16.86
N ASP A 118 14.72 12.44 -18.03
CA ASP A 118 13.53 13.21 -18.39
C ASP A 118 12.28 12.32 -18.50
N GLU A 119 12.41 11.13 -19.11
CA GLU A 119 11.31 10.16 -19.19
C GLU A 119 10.97 9.60 -17.82
N PHE A 120 11.97 9.30 -16.99
CA PHE A 120 11.72 8.85 -15.62
C PHE A 120 10.98 9.92 -14.80
N ASN A 121 11.39 11.18 -14.93
CA ASN A 121 10.74 12.29 -14.24
C ASN A 121 9.31 12.53 -14.76
N SER A 122 9.06 12.33 -16.07
CA SER A 122 7.71 12.37 -16.64
C SER A 122 6.82 11.27 -16.08
N LEU A 123 7.35 10.04 -16.01
CA LEU A 123 6.67 8.89 -15.41
C LEU A 123 6.30 9.16 -13.94
N VAL A 124 7.20 9.78 -13.17
CA VAL A 124 6.92 10.17 -11.79
C VAL A 124 5.81 11.23 -11.73
N ALA A 125 5.81 12.21 -12.63
CA ALA A 125 4.75 13.21 -12.70
C ALA A 125 3.39 12.58 -13.03
N ASP A 126 3.34 11.59 -13.92
CA ASP A 126 2.12 10.84 -14.23
C ASP A 126 1.57 10.05 -13.03
N LEU A 127 2.47 9.46 -12.21
CA LEU A 127 2.08 8.80 -10.98
C LEU A 127 1.53 9.81 -9.96
N VAL A 128 2.19 10.95 -9.77
CA VAL A 128 1.72 12.04 -8.89
C VAL A 128 0.34 12.54 -9.33
N ALA A 129 0.12 12.71 -10.64
CA ALA A 129 -1.18 13.11 -11.16
C ALA A 129 -2.28 12.08 -10.83
N SER A 130 -1.96 10.78 -10.86
CA SER A 130 -2.88 9.72 -10.44
C SER A 130 -3.19 9.80 -8.94
N LEU A 131 -2.15 9.92 -8.09
CA LEU A 131 -2.30 10.04 -6.64
C LEU A 131 -3.15 11.27 -6.25
N ASN A 132 -2.93 12.40 -6.92
CA ASN A 132 -3.71 13.62 -6.73
C ASN A 132 -5.17 13.45 -7.15
N LYS A 133 -5.44 12.75 -8.26
CA LYS A 133 -6.82 12.47 -8.70
C LYS A 133 -7.62 11.68 -7.67
N PHE A 134 -6.97 10.79 -6.93
CA PHE A 134 -7.58 10.02 -5.84
C PHE A 134 -7.44 10.68 -4.47
N SER A 135 -6.98 11.92 -4.41
CA SER A 135 -6.83 12.69 -3.16
C SER A 135 -5.99 11.97 -2.11
N VAL A 136 -4.97 11.20 -2.54
CA VAL A 136 -4.03 10.56 -1.61
C VAL A 136 -3.32 11.66 -0.81
N PRO A 137 -3.26 11.59 0.53
CA PRO A 137 -2.65 12.67 1.31
C PRO A 137 -1.15 12.79 1.03
N SER A 138 -0.62 14.01 1.14
CA SER A 138 0.76 14.34 0.76
C SER A 138 1.83 13.51 1.48
N LYS A 139 1.55 13.11 2.73
CA LYS A 139 2.41 12.23 3.53
C LYS A 139 2.57 10.87 2.84
N GLU A 140 1.46 10.20 2.53
CA GLU A 140 1.45 8.90 1.86
C GLU A 140 2.05 8.99 0.45
N GLN A 141 1.80 10.08 -0.29
CA GLN A 141 2.45 10.32 -1.58
C GLN A 141 3.98 10.39 -1.42
N GLY A 142 4.48 11.18 -0.48
CA GLY A 142 5.91 11.34 -0.23
C GLY A 142 6.59 10.04 0.17
N GLU A 143 5.97 9.25 1.04
CA GLU A 143 6.49 7.94 1.43
C GLU A 143 6.54 6.97 0.24
N LEU A 144 5.46 6.87 -0.55
CA LEU A 144 5.42 6.00 -1.73
C LEU A 144 6.48 6.41 -2.76
N LEU A 145 6.58 7.71 -3.07
CA LEU A 145 7.58 8.23 -4.02
C LEU A 145 9.01 8.02 -3.52
N SER A 146 9.26 8.10 -2.21
CA SER A 146 10.57 7.80 -1.65
C SER A 146 10.95 6.33 -1.85
N VAL A 147 10.01 5.41 -1.65
CA VAL A 147 10.26 3.98 -1.83
C VAL A 147 10.53 3.65 -3.30
N LEU A 148 9.71 4.17 -4.21
CA LEU A 148 9.86 3.92 -5.65
C LEU A 148 11.06 4.67 -6.26
N GLY A 149 11.36 5.87 -5.78
CA GLY A 149 12.48 6.70 -6.24
C GLY A 149 13.84 6.02 -6.06
N GLY A 150 13.98 5.15 -5.05
CA GLY A 150 15.18 4.32 -4.84
C GLY A 150 15.50 3.38 -6.01
N LEU A 151 14.52 3.08 -6.88
CA LEU A 151 14.70 2.20 -8.04
C LEU A 151 15.31 2.92 -9.26
N LYS A 152 15.39 4.26 -9.25
CA LYS A 152 15.83 5.05 -10.41
C LYS A 152 17.18 4.58 -10.98
N GLY A 153 18.15 4.29 -10.11
CA GLY A 153 19.49 3.82 -10.51
C GLY A 153 19.51 2.45 -11.20
N GLN A 154 18.43 1.68 -11.09
CA GLN A 154 18.25 0.38 -11.75
C GLN A 154 17.41 0.46 -13.03
N ILE A 155 16.94 1.66 -13.40
CA ILE A 155 15.97 1.88 -14.49
C ILE A 155 16.56 2.82 -15.55
N VAL A 156 17.14 3.93 -15.10
CA VAL A 156 17.73 4.94 -15.99
C VAL A 156 19.05 4.41 -16.55
N ASN A 157 19.27 4.65 -17.84
CA ASN A 157 20.48 4.27 -18.59
C ASN A 157 20.85 2.77 -18.58
N GLN A 158 19.86 1.87 -18.42
CA GLN A 158 20.05 0.42 -18.56
C GLN A 158 20.03 -0.06 -20.02
#